data_AF-A0A1A8S1E2-F1
#
_entry.id   AF-A0A1A8S1E2-F1
#
_cell.length_a   1.000
_cell.length_b   1.000
_cell.length_c   1.000
_cell.angle_alpha   90.00
_cell.angle_beta   90.00
_cell.angle_gamma   90.00
#
_symmetry.space_group_name_H-M   'P 1'
#
loop_
_entity.id
_entity.type
_entity.pdbx_description
1 polymer ?
#
loop_
_entity_poly.entity_id
_entity_poly.type
_entity_poly.pdbx_seq_one_letter_code
_entity_poly.pdbx_strand_id
1 'polypeptide(L)'
;MPIEFVCKIKFAEEDEKQKSQQDGDKESLIEESCTPPAKDLAGFANSCSLHGINHIFVSGRLGIRQTLWALAFLTSLALFLYQAAKCAISYLEHPHVTALNEEASPEMVFPAVTICNINRFRFSALTDADIYHLANLTGLPPKNRDGHKPTDLMYPAPDMQDIFNRTGHQLDEMLMSCNFSGQNCSSEDFSVVYTRYGKCYTFNGNKTTSRKSKQGGMGNGLEIMLDIQQDEYLPIWRETNETSLEAGIRVQIHSQDEPPYIHQLGFGVSPGFQTFVSCQEQRLTYLPQPWGNCRSTSKETFPGYDTYSISACRLLCETNEVMRVCKCR
;
A
#
# COMPACT_ATOMS: atom_id res chain seq x y z
N MET A 1 -21.99 -9.41 -8.69
CA MET A 1 -23.16 -8.93 -7.91
C MET A 1 -22.62 -7.96 -6.87
N PRO A 2 -22.88 -6.65 -6.95
CA PRO A 2 -22.27 -5.70 -6.04
C PRO A 2 -23.01 -5.74 -4.69
N ILE A 3 -22.26 -5.97 -3.61
CA ILE A 3 -22.76 -5.80 -2.24
C ILE A 3 -22.44 -4.35 -1.86
N GLU A 4 -23.45 -3.48 -1.95
CA GLU A 4 -23.40 -2.13 -1.39
C GLU A 4 -23.53 -2.20 0.14
N PHE A 5 -22.51 -1.74 0.87
CA PHE A 5 -22.64 -1.48 2.30
C PHE A 5 -23.19 -0.07 2.50
N VAL A 6 -24.52 0.06 2.51
CA VAL A 6 -25.21 1.29 2.89
C VAL A 6 -25.34 1.33 4.42
N CYS A 7 -24.49 2.10 5.08
CA CYS A 7 -24.63 2.39 6.51
C CYS A 7 -25.75 3.43 6.71
N LYS A 8 -27.00 2.96 6.89
CA LYS A 8 -28.10 3.83 7.36
C LYS A 8 -27.99 4.01 8.88
N ILE A 9 -27.48 5.15 9.31
CA ILE A 9 -27.65 5.62 10.68
C ILE A 9 -29.13 6.00 10.83
N LYS A 10 -29.86 5.22 11.64
CA LYS A 10 -31.29 5.42 11.90
C LYS A 10 -31.44 6.45 13.01
N PHE A 11 -31.66 7.72 12.63
CA PHE A 11 -32.23 8.70 13.55
C PHE A 11 -33.72 8.39 13.65
N ALA A 12 -34.19 8.12 14.87
CA ALA A 12 -35.60 7.96 15.16
C ALA A 12 -36.23 9.36 15.26
N GLU A 13 -36.80 9.84 14.16
CA GLU A 13 -37.88 10.82 14.16
C GLU A 13 -39.19 10.06 13.98
N GLU A 14 -40.14 10.28 14.89
CA GLU A 14 -41.52 9.86 14.76
C GLU A 14 -42.24 10.74 13.74
N ASP A 15 -43.09 10.18 12.88
CA ASP A 15 -44.45 10.72 12.68
C ASP A 15 -45.39 9.83 11.85
N GLU A 16 -46.62 9.72 12.39
CA GLU A 16 -47.95 9.58 11.78
C GLU A 16 -48.45 8.33 10.98
N LYS A 17 -49.50 7.74 11.60
CA LYS A 17 -50.84 7.32 11.08
C LYS A 17 -51.03 5.93 10.42
N GLN A 18 -51.91 5.12 11.03
CA GLN A 18 -53.28 4.90 10.51
C GLN A 18 -54.26 4.27 11.53
N LYS A 19 -55.53 4.71 11.41
CA LYS A 19 -56.75 4.47 12.20
C LYS A 19 -57.49 3.18 11.81
N SER A 20 -58.09 2.50 12.80
CA SER A 20 -59.50 2.01 12.86
C SER A 20 -59.61 1.10 14.11
N GLN A 21 -60.43 1.33 15.13
CA GLN A 21 -61.89 1.34 15.13
C GLN A 21 -62.41 1.93 16.47
N GLN A 22 -63.61 2.53 16.42
CA GLN A 22 -64.40 3.10 17.52
C GLN A 22 -64.68 2.10 18.66
N ASP A 23 -64.74 2.56 19.92
CA ASP A 23 -66.01 2.92 20.58
C ASP A 23 -65.81 3.52 21.99
N GLY A 24 -66.71 4.42 22.40
CA GLY A 24 -67.09 4.58 23.82
C GLY A 24 -66.45 5.66 24.71
N ASP A 25 -66.91 6.91 24.53
CA ASP A 25 -67.48 7.79 25.57
C ASP A 25 -66.69 8.42 26.75
N LYS A 26 -66.92 9.74 26.84
CA LYS A 26 -67.04 10.66 28.00
C LYS A 26 -65.80 11.39 28.54
N GLU A 27 -65.84 12.70 28.25
CA GLU A 27 -65.64 13.83 29.16
C GLU A 27 -64.59 13.69 30.28
N SER A 28 -63.51 14.45 30.16
CA SER A 28 -63.36 15.64 31.00
C SER A 28 -62.17 16.47 30.54
N LEU A 29 -62.47 17.74 30.25
CA LEU A 29 -61.49 18.82 30.27
C LEU A 29 -60.84 18.82 31.66
N ILE A 30 -59.62 18.30 31.78
CA ILE A 30 -58.73 18.66 32.88
C ILE A 30 -57.74 19.64 32.28
N GLU A 31 -57.94 20.89 32.66
CA GLU A 31 -57.00 22.00 32.52
C GLU A 31 -55.55 21.52 32.61
N GLU A 32 -54.77 21.75 31.54
CA GLU A 32 -53.35 22.00 31.74
C GLU A 32 -53.25 23.27 32.59
N SER A 33 -53.22 23.07 33.90
CA SER A 33 -52.77 24.12 34.80
C SER A 33 -51.31 24.38 34.46
N CYS A 34 -51.05 25.45 33.70
CA CYS A 34 -49.76 26.11 33.68
C CYS A 34 -49.45 26.56 35.12
N THR A 35 -48.86 25.67 35.92
CA THR A 35 -48.32 26.01 37.23
C THR A 35 -47.31 27.12 37.03
N PRO A 36 -47.37 28.23 37.80
CA PRO A 36 -46.43 29.32 37.67
C PRO A 36 -45.00 28.79 37.81
N PRO A 37 -44.01 29.35 37.10
CA PRO A 37 -42.63 28.90 37.20
C PRO A 37 -42.24 28.90 38.67
N ALA A 38 -41.80 27.74 39.17
CA ALA A 38 -41.42 27.57 40.57
C ALA A 38 -40.41 28.67 40.93
N LYS A 39 -40.85 29.66 41.72
CA LYS A 39 -39.98 30.75 42.22
C LYS A 39 -39.01 30.26 43.30
N ASP A 40 -39.17 29.02 43.75
CA ASP A 40 -38.40 28.38 44.81
C ASP A 40 -37.58 27.20 44.26
N LEU A 41 -36.35 27.07 44.75
CA LEU A 41 -35.37 26.08 44.30
C LEU A 41 -35.88 24.64 44.55
N ALA A 42 -36.66 24.45 45.62
CA ALA A 42 -37.33 23.18 45.91
C ALA A 42 -38.42 22.82 44.89
N GLY A 43 -39.15 23.82 44.39
CA GLY A 43 -40.14 23.60 43.33
C GLY A 43 -39.49 23.23 42.00
N PHE A 44 -38.35 23.82 41.67
CA PHE A 44 -37.55 23.46 40.49
C PHE A 44 -36.93 22.05 40.61
N ALA A 45 -36.38 21.71 41.77
CA ALA A 45 -35.79 20.40 42.00
C ALA A 45 -36.80 19.25 41.89
N ASN A 46 -38.08 19.51 42.22
CA ASN A 46 -39.16 18.54 42.08
C ASN A 46 -39.69 18.39 40.64
N SER A 47 -39.51 19.38 39.77
CA SER A 47 -39.89 19.32 38.35
C SER A 47 -38.74 18.93 37.42
N CYS A 48 -37.51 18.82 37.95
CA CYS A 48 -36.33 18.46 37.17
C CYS A 48 -36.21 16.93 36.96
N SER A 49 -35.68 16.53 35.81
CA SER A 49 -35.39 15.12 35.48
C SER A 49 -34.07 14.60 36.09
N LEU A 50 -33.31 15.46 36.77
CA LEU A 50 -32.09 15.07 37.48
C LEU A 50 -32.44 14.20 38.69
N HIS A 51 -32.06 12.93 38.62
CA HIS A 51 -32.31 11.99 39.69
C HIS A 51 -31.55 12.38 40.96
N GLY A 52 -32.23 12.40 42.10
CA GLY A 52 -31.65 12.70 43.42
C GLY A 52 -31.66 14.18 43.82
N ILE A 53 -31.93 15.13 42.90
CA ILE A 53 -31.96 16.57 43.22
C ILE A 53 -33.17 16.95 44.09
N ASN A 54 -34.30 16.28 43.89
CA ASN A 54 -35.53 16.41 44.68
C ASN A 54 -35.36 16.01 46.16
N HIS A 55 -34.44 15.09 46.46
CA HIS A 55 -34.12 14.66 47.82
C HIS A 55 -33.13 15.58 48.55
N ILE A 56 -32.45 16.46 47.80
CA ILE A 56 -31.50 17.45 48.31
C ILE A 56 -32.24 18.74 48.66
N PHE A 57 -33.08 19.24 47.76
CA PHE A 57 -33.83 20.50 47.94
C PHE A 57 -35.26 20.23 48.38
N VAL A 58 -35.44 19.93 49.67
CA VAL A 58 -36.75 19.79 50.32
C VAL A 58 -36.96 20.99 51.24
N SER A 59 -38.15 21.61 51.20
CA SER A 59 -38.52 22.74 52.06
C SER A 59 -38.53 22.30 53.54
N GLY A 60 -37.52 22.68 54.34
CA GLY A 60 -37.37 22.29 55.76
C GLY A 60 -35.96 22.51 56.35
N ARG A 61 -35.73 22.08 57.60
CA ARG A 61 -34.38 22.13 58.26
C ARG A 61 -33.42 21.12 57.62
N LEU A 62 -32.13 21.47 57.53
CA LEU A 62 -31.08 20.55 57.07
C LEU A 62 -31.00 19.30 57.95
N GLY A 63 -31.28 18.14 57.36
CA GLY A 63 -31.22 16.83 58.00
C GLY A 63 -30.13 15.93 57.43
N ILE A 64 -29.73 14.91 58.21
CA ILE A 64 -28.72 13.90 57.84
C ILE A 64 -29.05 13.20 56.51
N ARG A 65 -30.34 13.02 56.20
CA ARG A 65 -30.79 12.41 54.95
C ARG A 65 -30.43 13.26 53.73
N GLN A 66 -30.59 14.58 53.82
CA GLN A 66 -30.27 15.50 52.72
C GLN A 66 -28.77 15.57 52.46
N THR A 67 -27.95 15.54 53.53
CA THR A 67 -26.49 15.52 53.39
C THR A 67 -25.99 14.21 52.76
N LEU A 68 -26.60 13.06 53.12
CA LEU A 68 -26.31 11.78 52.46
C LEU A 68 -26.70 11.77 50.98
N TRP A 69 -27.87 12.29 50.62
CA TRP A 69 -28.28 12.42 49.21
C TRP A 69 -27.40 13.38 48.42
N ALA A 70 -27.00 14.51 49.02
CA ALA A 70 -26.07 15.44 48.41
C ALA A 70 -24.69 14.80 48.16
N LEU A 71 -24.16 14.04 49.13
CA LEU A 71 -22.88 13.36 49.00
C LEU A 71 -22.94 12.25 47.95
N ALA A 72 -24.03 11.47 47.91
CA ALA A 72 -24.25 10.44 46.89
C ALA A 72 -24.37 11.06 45.48
N PHE A 73 -25.12 12.15 45.33
CA PHE A 73 -25.27 12.87 44.07
C PHE A 73 -23.94 13.45 43.58
N LEU A 74 -23.19 14.13 44.45
CA LEU A 74 -21.86 14.67 44.11
C LEU A 74 -20.87 13.56 43.73
N THR A 75 -20.89 12.44 44.45
CA THR A 75 -20.03 11.28 44.13
C THR A 75 -20.39 10.69 42.77
N SER A 76 -21.69 10.51 42.49
CA SER A 76 -22.18 10.03 41.19
C SER A 76 -21.81 10.98 40.05
N LEU A 77 -21.94 12.29 40.26
CA LEU A 77 -21.55 13.31 39.28
C LEU A 77 -20.04 13.30 39.02
N ALA A 78 -19.22 13.15 40.07
CA ALA A 78 -17.77 13.07 39.93
C ALA A 78 -17.33 11.82 39.15
N LEU A 79 -17.91 10.65 39.45
CA LEU A 79 -17.64 9.41 38.70
C LEU A 79 -18.09 9.52 37.25
N PHE A 80 -19.25 10.12 36.99
CA PHE A 80 -19.75 10.37 35.64
C PHE A 80 -18.80 11.28 34.86
N LEU A 81 -18.39 12.42 35.43
CA LEU A 81 -17.46 13.35 34.78
C LEU A 81 -16.09 12.70 34.53
N TYR A 82 -15.59 11.91 35.48
CA TYR A 82 -14.37 11.13 35.31
C TYR A 82 -14.47 10.13 34.15
N GLN A 83 -15.55 9.35 34.09
CA GLN A 83 -15.76 8.38 33.03
C GLN A 83 -15.98 9.06 31.67
N ALA A 84 -16.73 10.16 31.62
CA ALA A 84 -16.96 10.93 30.41
C ALA A 84 -15.66 11.53 29.87
N ALA A 85 -14.83 12.12 30.76
CA ALA A 85 -13.50 12.62 30.39
C ALA A 85 -12.61 11.49 29.87
N LYS A 86 -12.59 10.33 30.55
CA LYS A 86 -11.82 9.16 30.10
C LYS A 86 -12.28 8.66 28.72
N CYS A 87 -13.59 8.58 28.48
CA CYS A 87 -14.13 8.21 27.17
C CYS A 87 -13.78 9.24 26.09
N ALA A 88 -13.88 10.54 26.40
CA ALA A 88 -13.52 11.60 25.47
C ALA A 88 -12.04 11.57 25.11
N ILE A 89 -11.15 11.42 26.10
CA ILE A 89 -9.71 11.29 25.88
C ILE A 89 -9.42 10.06 25.02
N SER A 90 -9.99 8.90 25.37
CA SER A 90 -9.79 7.66 24.60
C SER A 90 -10.32 7.76 23.17
N TYR A 91 -11.41 8.48 22.93
CA TYR A 91 -11.89 8.77 21.58
C TYR A 91 -10.91 9.66 20.82
N LEU A 92 -10.40 10.72 21.44
CA LEU A 92 -9.45 11.67 20.85
C LEU A 92 -8.04 11.10 20.63
N GLU A 93 -7.69 10.00 21.31
CA GLU A 93 -6.48 9.20 21.02
C GLU A 93 -6.58 8.45 19.68
N HIS A 94 -7.78 8.39 19.07
CA HIS A 94 -8.06 7.73 17.80
C HIS A 94 -7.56 6.27 17.70
N PRO A 95 -7.88 5.39 18.67
CA PRO A 95 -7.48 3.99 18.62
C PRO A 95 -8.14 3.27 17.43
N HIS A 96 -7.42 2.34 16.83
CA HIS A 96 -7.93 1.45 15.79
C HIS A 96 -7.46 0.02 16.04
N VAL A 97 -8.22 -0.95 15.54
CA VAL A 97 -7.89 -2.37 15.61
C VAL A 97 -7.81 -2.96 14.21
N THR A 98 -6.95 -3.97 14.04
CA THR A 98 -6.79 -4.66 12.75
C THR A 98 -7.72 -5.86 12.71
N ALA A 99 -8.54 -5.97 11.66
CA ALA A 99 -9.32 -7.16 11.36
C ALA A 99 -8.58 -8.00 10.31
N LEU A 100 -8.40 -9.29 10.59
CA LEU A 100 -7.76 -10.25 9.69
C LEU A 100 -8.80 -11.24 9.20
N ASN A 101 -8.95 -11.33 7.88
CA ASN A 101 -9.83 -12.29 7.23
C ASN A 101 -9.01 -13.06 6.19
N GLU A 102 -9.18 -14.37 6.15
CA GLU A 102 -8.61 -15.24 5.12
C GLU A 102 -9.73 -15.74 4.24
N GLU A 103 -9.67 -15.41 2.95
CA GLU A 103 -10.67 -15.78 1.96
C GLU A 103 -10.03 -16.66 0.88
N ALA A 104 -10.61 -17.83 0.66
CA ALA A 104 -10.21 -18.69 -0.44
C ALA A 104 -10.94 -18.26 -1.72
N SER A 105 -10.21 -17.66 -2.66
CA SER A 105 -10.75 -17.30 -3.98
C SER A 105 -10.55 -18.44 -4.98
N PRO A 106 -11.58 -18.83 -5.76
CA PRO A 106 -11.45 -19.83 -6.82
C PRO A 106 -10.64 -19.33 -8.03
N GLU A 107 -10.42 -18.03 -8.13
CA GLU A 107 -9.58 -17.42 -9.16
C GLU A 107 -8.86 -16.20 -8.58
N MET A 108 -7.55 -16.11 -8.78
CA MET A 108 -6.72 -14.99 -8.34
C MET A 108 -5.96 -14.41 -9.53
N VAL A 109 -5.78 -13.10 -9.54
CA VAL A 109 -4.91 -12.45 -10.52
C VAL A 109 -3.48 -12.87 -10.22
N PHE A 110 -2.78 -13.43 -11.21
CA PHE A 110 -1.38 -13.78 -11.03
C PHE A 110 -0.58 -12.47 -10.91
N PRO A 111 0.42 -12.36 -10.02
CA PRO A 111 1.19 -11.12 -9.89
C PRO A 111 2.05 -10.84 -11.13
N ALA A 112 2.62 -9.65 -11.20
CA ALA A 112 3.71 -9.34 -12.10
C ALA A 112 5.01 -9.93 -11.54
N VAL A 113 5.81 -10.56 -12.40
CA VAL A 113 7.10 -11.14 -12.02
C VAL A 113 8.19 -10.46 -12.83
N THR A 114 8.94 -9.58 -12.18
CA THR A 114 10.08 -8.89 -12.80
C THR A 114 11.36 -9.64 -12.51
N ILE A 115 12.09 -9.98 -13.57
CA ILE A 115 13.37 -10.67 -13.53
C ILE A 115 14.47 -9.81 -14.15
N CYS A 116 15.64 -9.80 -13.52
CA CYS A 116 16.84 -9.13 -14.02
C CYS A 116 18.02 -10.07 -13.88
N ASN A 117 18.87 -10.13 -14.92
CA ASN A 117 20.21 -10.70 -14.76
C ASN A 117 21.03 -9.78 -13.84
N ILE A 118 21.82 -10.35 -12.93
CA ILE A 118 22.70 -9.56 -12.06
C ILE A 118 23.80 -8.87 -12.88
N ASN A 119 24.20 -9.47 -14.00
CA ASN A 119 25.09 -8.84 -14.94
C ASN A 119 24.35 -7.79 -15.80
N ARG A 120 24.82 -6.55 -15.75
CA ARG A 120 24.18 -5.39 -16.39
C ARG A 120 24.38 -5.37 -17.90
N PHE A 121 25.54 -5.83 -18.35
CA PHE A 121 26.01 -5.71 -19.73
C PHE A 121 26.71 -7.00 -20.16
N ARG A 122 26.33 -7.54 -21.31
CA ARG A 122 27.05 -8.64 -21.97
C ARG A 122 28.42 -8.16 -22.44
N PHE A 123 29.47 -8.86 -22.04
CA PHE A 123 30.85 -8.46 -22.35
C PHE A 123 31.13 -8.43 -23.86
N SER A 124 30.58 -9.38 -24.61
CA SER A 124 30.75 -9.44 -26.07
C SER A 124 30.06 -8.28 -26.79
N ALA A 125 28.94 -7.78 -26.23
CA ALA A 125 28.13 -6.72 -26.84
C ALA A 125 28.69 -5.30 -26.65
N LEU A 126 29.60 -5.10 -25.69
CA LEU A 126 30.24 -3.80 -25.43
C LEU A 126 31.24 -3.43 -26.52
N THR A 127 31.08 -2.26 -27.13
CA THR A 127 32.05 -1.68 -28.07
C THR A 127 33.17 -0.93 -27.33
N ASP A 128 34.25 -0.59 -28.04
CA ASP A 128 35.35 0.21 -27.46
C ASP A 128 34.87 1.59 -26.98
N ALA A 129 33.92 2.21 -27.69
CA ALA A 129 33.29 3.46 -27.29
C ALA A 129 32.48 3.30 -25.99
N ASP A 130 31.70 2.22 -25.88
CA ASP A 130 30.92 1.92 -24.67
C ASP A 130 31.86 1.74 -23.46
N ILE A 131 32.93 0.98 -23.63
CA ILE A 131 33.93 0.74 -22.58
C ILE A 131 34.59 2.06 -22.16
N TYR A 132 34.94 2.92 -23.11
CA TYR A 132 35.51 4.24 -22.81
C TYR A 132 34.57 5.07 -21.92
N HIS A 133 33.28 5.14 -22.27
CA HIS A 133 32.30 5.90 -21.49
C HIS A 133 31.93 5.24 -20.15
N LEU A 134 31.93 3.91 -20.08
CA LEU A 134 31.55 3.14 -18.89
C LEU A 134 32.73 2.78 -17.97
N ALA A 135 33.97 3.14 -18.33
CA ALA A 135 35.18 2.72 -17.60
C ALA A 135 35.16 3.10 -16.11
N ASN A 136 34.65 4.29 -15.78
CA ASN A 136 34.53 4.72 -14.39
C ASN A 136 33.48 3.91 -13.60
N LEU A 137 32.41 3.50 -14.27
CA LEU A 137 31.32 2.72 -13.67
C LEU A 137 31.71 1.24 -13.50
N THR A 138 32.27 0.65 -14.55
CA THR A 138 32.51 -0.80 -14.67
C THR A 138 33.91 -1.22 -14.24
N GLY A 139 34.87 -0.30 -14.21
CA GLY A 139 36.27 -0.60 -13.95
C GLY A 139 36.96 -1.36 -15.08
N LEU A 140 36.33 -1.48 -16.26
CA LEU A 140 36.89 -2.20 -17.39
C LEU A 140 38.09 -1.44 -18.02
N PRO A 141 39.18 -2.14 -18.34
CA PRO A 141 40.23 -1.57 -19.16
C PRO A 141 39.78 -1.45 -20.62
N PRO A 142 40.41 -0.58 -21.42
CA PRO A 142 40.19 -0.55 -22.87
C PRO A 142 40.53 -1.93 -23.48
N LYS A 143 39.67 -2.42 -24.38
CA LYS A 143 39.84 -3.72 -25.06
C LYS A 143 41.15 -3.81 -25.86
N ASN A 144 41.60 -2.69 -26.42
CA ASN A 144 42.79 -2.65 -27.26
C ASN A 144 43.95 -1.96 -26.54
N ARG A 145 45.02 -2.72 -26.24
CA ARG A 145 46.19 -2.28 -25.45
C ARG A 145 47.05 -1.24 -26.19
N ASP A 146 47.03 -1.30 -27.53
CA ASP A 146 47.67 -0.34 -28.43
C ASP A 146 46.67 0.74 -28.94
N GLY A 147 45.42 0.67 -28.46
CA GLY A 147 44.29 1.43 -28.98
C GLY A 147 44.19 2.83 -28.40
N HIS A 148 44.73 3.78 -29.16
CA HIS A 148 44.45 5.22 -29.17
C HIS A 148 44.75 6.00 -27.88
N LYS A 149 45.55 7.06 -28.03
CA LYS A 149 45.66 8.08 -26.98
C LYS A 149 44.26 8.69 -26.79
N PRO A 150 43.85 9.05 -25.56
CA PRO A 150 42.56 9.71 -25.30
C PRO A 150 42.31 10.96 -26.16
N THR A 151 43.36 11.55 -26.73
CA THR A 151 43.33 12.67 -27.67
C THR A 151 42.97 12.32 -29.12
N ASP A 152 43.05 11.06 -29.54
CA ASP A 152 42.94 10.65 -30.95
C ASP A 152 41.53 10.15 -31.35
N LEU A 153 40.66 9.89 -30.37
CA LEU A 153 39.28 9.42 -30.60
C LEU A 153 38.29 10.28 -29.82
N MET A 154 37.71 11.26 -30.51
CA MET A 154 36.56 11.98 -29.98
C MET A 154 35.31 11.12 -30.23
N TYR A 155 35.03 10.19 -29.32
CA TYR A 155 33.78 9.44 -29.36
C TYR A 155 32.59 10.39 -29.15
N PRO A 156 31.47 10.19 -29.88
CA PRO A 156 30.26 10.98 -29.67
C PRO A 156 29.71 10.76 -28.25
N ALA A 157 28.87 11.69 -27.78
CA ALA A 157 28.22 11.54 -26.48
C ALA A 157 27.39 10.24 -26.45
N PRO A 158 27.48 9.43 -25.37
CA PRO A 158 26.78 8.16 -25.29
C PRO A 158 25.28 8.36 -25.05
N ASP A 159 24.45 7.62 -25.76
CA ASP A 159 23.05 7.40 -25.37
C ASP A 159 22.97 6.19 -24.44
N MET A 160 22.80 6.45 -23.15
CA MET A 160 22.73 5.39 -22.14
C MET A 160 21.55 4.44 -22.38
N GLN A 161 20.43 4.93 -22.93
CA GLN A 161 19.27 4.09 -23.20
C GLN A 161 19.56 3.07 -24.30
N ASP A 162 20.23 3.49 -25.37
CA ASP A 162 20.72 2.59 -26.42
C ASP A 162 21.69 1.55 -25.87
N ILE A 163 22.67 2.00 -25.07
CA ILE A 163 23.67 1.11 -24.46
C ILE A 163 22.97 0.03 -23.63
N PHE A 164 22.07 0.39 -22.72
CA PHE A 164 21.35 -0.61 -21.91
C PHE A 164 20.50 -1.55 -22.77
N ASN A 165 19.83 -1.04 -23.81
CA ASN A 165 18.98 -1.86 -24.66
C ASN A 165 19.76 -2.91 -25.47
N ARG A 166 20.87 -2.47 -26.08
CA ARG A 166 21.70 -3.29 -26.99
C ARG A 166 22.61 -4.24 -26.23
N THR A 167 23.24 -3.77 -25.16
CA THR A 167 24.27 -4.52 -24.43
C THR A 167 23.70 -5.34 -23.28
N GLY A 168 22.48 -5.07 -22.82
CA GLY A 168 21.78 -5.91 -21.85
C GLY A 168 21.56 -7.34 -22.36
N HIS A 169 21.31 -8.27 -21.44
CA HIS A 169 20.95 -9.65 -21.78
C HIS A 169 19.60 -9.68 -22.50
N GLN A 170 19.50 -10.46 -23.58
CA GLN A 170 18.26 -10.61 -24.35
C GLN A 170 17.47 -11.81 -23.84
N LEU A 171 16.17 -11.62 -23.60
CA LEU A 171 15.36 -12.66 -22.96
C LEU A 171 15.16 -13.89 -23.85
N ASP A 172 15.08 -13.72 -25.16
CA ASP A 172 15.00 -14.81 -26.14
C ASP A 172 16.21 -15.74 -26.11
N GLU A 173 17.39 -15.23 -25.76
CA GLU A 173 18.59 -16.04 -25.55
C GLU A 173 18.65 -16.67 -24.15
N MET A 174 18.15 -15.96 -23.13
CA MET A 174 18.13 -16.46 -21.75
C MET A 174 17.03 -17.49 -21.51
N LEU A 175 15.86 -17.35 -22.13
CA LEU A 175 14.66 -18.12 -21.82
C LEU A 175 14.65 -19.46 -22.57
N MET A 176 15.12 -20.50 -21.89
CA MET A 176 15.21 -21.86 -22.44
C MET A 176 13.85 -22.56 -22.49
N SER A 177 13.01 -22.36 -21.47
CA SER A 177 11.62 -22.85 -21.46
C SER A 177 10.73 -21.97 -20.61
N CYS A 178 9.47 -21.83 -20.99
CA CYS A 178 8.47 -21.06 -20.26
C CYS A 178 7.13 -21.77 -20.30
N ASN A 179 6.52 -21.95 -19.13
CA ASN A 179 5.20 -22.53 -18.95
C ASN A 179 4.42 -21.70 -17.93
N PHE A 180 3.19 -21.34 -18.28
CA PHE A 180 2.24 -20.73 -17.35
C PHE A 180 0.95 -21.56 -17.34
N SER A 181 0.64 -22.17 -16.19
CA SER A 181 -0.59 -22.96 -16.00
C SER A 181 -0.80 -24.05 -17.06
N GLY A 182 0.27 -24.71 -17.52
CA GLY A 182 0.25 -25.76 -18.54
C GLY A 182 0.32 -25.25 -19.99
N GLN A 183 0.37 -23.94 -20.21
CA GLN A 183 0.48 -23.34 -21.54
C GLN A 183 1.89 -22.81 -21.76
N ASN A 184 2.48 -23.10 -22.92
CA ASN A 184 3.78 -22.57 -23.31
C ASN A 184 3.69 -21.04 -23.44
N CYS A 185 4.65 -20.35 -22.83
CA CYS A 185 4.88 -18.91 -23.03
C CYS A 185 6.18 -18.67 -23.79
N SER A 186 6.36 -17.44 -24.27
CA SER A 186 7.56 -17.03 -24.99
C SER A 186 8.15 -15.74 -24.41
N SER A 187 9.25 -15.26 -24.97
CA SER A 187 9.85 -13.97 -24.61
C SER A 187 8.92 -12.78 -24.92
N GLU A 188 7.95 -12.93 -25.82
CA GLU A 188 6.97 -11.90 -26.17
C GLU A 188 5.94 -11.65 -25.07
N ASP A 189 5.76 -12.61 -24.16
CA ASP A 189 4.88 -12.48 -22.99
C ASP A 189 5.49 -11.62 -21.87
N PHE A 190 6.73 -11.15 -22.07
CA PHE A 190 7.46 -10.33 -21.12
C PHE A 190 7.66 -8.93 -21.68
N SER A 191 7.29 -7.91 -20.89
CA SER A 191 7.57 -6.53 -21.23
C SER A 191 8.96 -6.12 -20.74
N VAL A 192 9.72 -5.39 -21.56
CA VAL A 192 11.01 -4.83 -21.16
C VAL A 192 10.81 -3.68 -20.17
N VAL A 193 11.57 -3.69 -19.08
CA VAL A 193 11.63 -2.61 -18.09
C VAL A 193 13.09 -2.31 -17.75
N TYR A 194 13.42 -1.03 -17.57
CA TYR A 194 14.77 -0.61 -17.19
C TYR A 194 14.81 -0.32 -15.69
N THR A 195 15.74 -0.97 -14.99
CA THR A 195 15.95 -0.80 -13.55
C THR A 195 17.41 -0.43 -13.27
N ARG A 196 17.82 -0.33 -12.00
CA ARG A 196 19.23 -0.12 -11.64
C ARG A 196 20.14 -1.27 -12.10
N TYR A 197 19.60 -2.47 -12.32
CA TYR A 197 20.32 -3.60 -12.93
C TYR A 197 20.35 -3.54 -14.47
N GLY A 198 19.87 -2.46 -15.10
CA GLY A 198 19.83 -2.33 -16.55
C GLY A 198 18.56 -2.93 -17.15
N LYS A 199 18.72 -3.70 -18.23
CA LYS A 199 17.60 -4.27 -19.00
C LYS A 199 17.01 -5.48 -18.27
N CYS A 200 15.73 -5.39 -17.91
CA CYS A 200 14.98 -6.41 -17.19
C CYS A 200 13.67 -6.71 -17.90
N TYR A 201 12.98 -7.77 -17.44
CA TYR A 201 11.79 -8.30 -18.09
C TYR A 201 10.70 -8.57 -17.05
N THR A 202 9.48 -8.15 -17.35
CA THR A 202 8.33 -8.35 -16.48
C THR A 202 7.31 -9.25 -17.16
N PHE A 203 7.10 -10.44 -16.59
CA PHE A 203 5.97 -11.29 -16.94
C PHE A 203 4.69 -10.71 -16.35
N ASN A 204 3.61 -10.71 -17.13
CA ASN A 204 2.27 -10.34 -16.66
C ASN A 204 2.19 -8.93 -16.03
N GLY A 205 2.95 -7.97 -16.57
CA GLY A 205 2.97 -6.57 -16.11
C GLY A 205 1.78 -5.73 -16.61
N ASN A 206 1.07 -6.16 -17.64
CA ASN A 206 -0.03 -5.40 -18.23
C ASN A 206 -1.32 -5.56 -17.41
N LYS A 207 -1.88 -4.43 -16.94
CA LYS A 207 -3.12 -4.37 -16.15
C LYS A 207 -4.35 -4.87 -16.93
N THR A 208 -4.43 -4.55 -18.23
CA THR A 208 -5.62 -4.80 -19.06
C THR A 208 -5.78 -6.26 -19.48
N THR A 209 -4.66 -6.98 -19.59
CA THR A 209 -4.59 -8.37 -20.06
C THR A 209 -3.91 -9.25 -19.03
N SER A 210 -4.23 -9.02 -17.75
CA SER A 210 -3.62 -9.76 -16.65
C SER A 210 -4.04 -11.23 -16.66
N ARG A 211 -3.03 -12.10 -16.60
CA ARG A 211 -3.19 -13.55 -16.47
C ARG A 211 -3.64 -13.89 -15.05
N LYS A 212 -4.45 -14.94 -14.92
CA LYS A 212 -5.03 -15.40 -13.65
C LYS A 212 -4.65 -16.84 -13.37
N SER A 213 -4.60 -17.20 -12.10
CA SER A 213 -4.44 -18.58 -11.65
C SER A 213 -5.70 -19.06 -10.92
N LYS A 214 -6.16 -20.27 -11.23
CA LYS A 214 -7.40 -20.85 -10.70
C LYS A 214 -7.18 -21.77 -9.51
N GLN A 215 -5.95 -22.26 -9.32
CA GLN A 215 -5.63 -23.27 -8.31
C GLN A 215 -4.19 -23.07 -7.84
N GLY A 216 -3.93 -23.42 -6.58
CA GLY A 216 -2.56 -23.49 -6.06
C GLY A 216 -1.79 -24.70 -6.63
N GLY A 217 -0.49 -24.74 -6.35
CA GLY A 217 0.40 -25.82 -6.75
C GLY A 217 1.33 -25.46 -7.92
N MET A 218 2.45 -26.18 -8.03
CA MET A 218 3.55 -25.84 -8.94
C MET A 218 3.15 -25.77 -10.42
N GLY A 219 2.24 -26.64 -10.88
CA GLY A 219 1.80 -26.68 -12.29
C GLY A 219 0.82 -25.58 -12.71
N ASN A 220 0.28 -24.82 -11.74
CA ASN A 220 -0.70 -23.75 -11.97
C ASN A 220 -0.09 -22.34 -11.89
N GLY A 221 1.23 -22.26 -11.76
CA GLY A 221 2.01 -21.03 -11.69
C GLY A 221 2.84 -20.77 -12.95
N LEU A 222 3.80 -19.86 -12.80
CA LEU A 222 4.84 -19.61 -13.78
C LEU A 222 6.04 -20.54 -13.50
N GLU A 223 6.45 -21.29 -14.51
CA GLU A 223 7.64 -22.13 -14.51
C GLU A 223 8.53 -21.69 -15.67
N ILE A 224 9.75 -21.25 -15.34
CA ILE A 224 10.72 -20.80 -16.34
C ILE A 224 12.07 -21.47 -16.10
N MET A 225 12.73 -21.83 -17.20
CA MET A 225 14.12 -22.25 -17.21
C MET A 225 14.93 -21.16 -17.91
N LEU A 226 15.94 -20.65 -17.21
CA LEU A 226 16.75 -19.54 -17.67
C LEU A 226 18.22 -19.97 -17.75
N ASP A 227 18.89 -19.55 -18.81
CA ASP A 227 20.34 -19.47 -18.89
C ASP A 227 20.78 -18.06 -18.50
N ILE A 228 21.65 -17.96 -17.51
CA ILE A 228 22.18 -16.69 -17.03
C ILE A 228 23.32 -16.16 -17.91
N GLN A 229 23.86 -16.97 -18.82
CA GLN A 229 24.97 -16.62 -19.72
C GLN A 229 26.18 -16.11 -18.92
N GLN A 230 26.69 -16.94 -18.02
CA GLN A 230 27.78 -16.55 -17.11
C GLN A 230 29.09 -16.22 -17.86
N ASP A 231 29.26 -16.77 -19.07
CA ASP A 231 30.35 -16.45 -20.00
C ASP A 231 30.31 -15.01 -20.53
N GLU A 232 29.15 -14.37 -20.51
CA GLU A 232 28.95 -12.97 -20.93
C GLU A 232 29.15 -11.97 -19.78
N TYR A 233 29.50 -12.43 -18.57
CA TYR A 233 29.68 -11.56 -17.42
C TYR A 233 30.93 -10.69 -17.56
N LEU A 234 30.83 -9.46 -17.07
CA LEU A 234 31.97 -8.54 -17.10
C LEU A 234 33.12 -9.04 -16.21
N PRO A 235 34.36 -9.11 -16.72
CA PRO A 235 35.51 -9.44 -15.89
C PRO A 235 35.78 -8.33 -14.88
N ILE A 236 36.11 -8.71 -13.65
CA ILE A 236 36.36 -7.76 -12.56
C ILE A 236 37.84 -7.38 -12.56
N TRP A 237 38.15 -6.20 -13.08
CA TRP A 237 39.52 -5.66 -13.13
C TRP A 237 39.81 -4.66 -12.00
N ARG A 238 38.77 -3.93 -11.56
CA ARG A 238 38.83 -2.97 -10.46
C ARG A 238 37.48 -3.00 -9.74
N GLU A 239 37.50 -3.09 -8.42
CA GLU A 239 36.29 -2.96 -7.61
C GLU A 239 35.72 -1.54 -7.75
N THR A 240 34.45 -1.45 -8.13
CA THR A 240 33.67 -0.21 -8.11
C THR A 240 32.44 -0.43 -7.23
N ASN A 241 31.71 0.63 -6.90
CA ASN A 241 30.45 0.51 -6.16
C ASN A 241 29.38 -0.32 -6.90
N GLU A 242 29.63 -0.64 -8.18
CA GLU A 242 28.68 -1.21 -9.13
C GLU A 242 29.11 -2.61 -9.61
N THR A 243 30.28 -3.10 -9.18
CA THR A 243 30.73 -4.48 -9.45
C THR A 243 30.00 -5.48 -8.56
N SER A 244 29.22 -6.37 -9.17
CA SER A 244 28.58 -7.50 -8.50
C SER A 244 29.49 -8.74 -8.55
N LEU A 245 29.71 -9.35 -7.39
CA LEU A 245 30.40 -10.65 -7.26
C LEU A 245 29.43 -11.84 -7.35
N GLU A 246 28.14 -11.55 -7.44
CA GLU A 246 27.07 -12.54 -7.47
C GLU A 246 26.79 -13.00 -8.91
N ALA A 247 26.52 -14.29 -9.09
CA ALA A 247 26.01 -14.85 -10.34
C ALA A 247 24.59 -15.39 -10.12
N GLY A 248 23.69 -15.04 -11.03
CA GLY A 248 22.28 -15.41 -10.94
C GLY A 248 21.35 -14.31 -11.42
N ILE A 249 20.10 -14.40 -10.97
CA ILE A 249 19.07 -13.42 -11.30
C ILE A 249 18.49 -12.82 -10.02
N ARG A 250 18.00 -11.59 -10.13
CA ARG A 250 17.13 -10.96 -9.13
C ARG A 250 15.70 -11.06 -9.62
N VAL A 251 14.80 -11.38 -8.70
CA VAL A 251 13.37 -11.54 -8.97
C VAL A 251 12.58 -10.69 -7.99
N GLN A 252 11.59 -9.96 -8.50
CA GLN A 252 10.60 -9.25 -7.69
C GLN A 252 9.20 -9.67 -8.13
N ILE A 253 8.39 -10.07 -7.15
CA ILE A 253 6.96 -10.34 -7.33
C ILE A 253 6.21 -9.12 -6.80
N HIS A 254 5.37 -8.51 -7.63
CA HIS A 254 4.66 -7.28 -7.28
C HIS A 254 3.30 -7.19 -7.98
N SER A 255 2.47 -6.25 -7.53
CA SER A 255 1.22 -5.89 -8.22
C SER A 255 1.52 -5.23 -9.57
N GLN A 256 0.65 -5.42 -10.55
CA GLN A 256 0.69 -4.71 -11.83
C GLN A 256 0.55 -3.19 -11.67
N ASP A 257 0.00 -2.72 -10.54
CA ASP A 257 -0.15 -1.30 -10.22
C ASP A 257 1.11 -0.65 -9.64
N GLU A 258 2.13 -1.46 -9.33
CA GLU A 258 3.37 -1.01 -8.73
C GLU A 258 4.54 -1.23 -9.71
N PRO A 259 5.36 -0.19 -9.99
CA PRO A 259 6.57 -0.37 -10.78
C PRO A 259 7.62 -1.19 -10.03
N PRO A 260 8.49 -1.94 -10.72
CA PRO A 260 9.51 -2.73 -10.08
C PRO A 260 10.58 -1.84 -9.43
N TYR A 261 10.95 -2.18 -8.20
CA TYR A 261 12.00 -1.54 -7.39
C TYR A 261 12.96 -2.61 -6.88
N ILE A 262 13.42 -3.42 -7.84
CA ILE A 262 14.04 -4.74 -7.65
C ILE A 262 15.40 -4.68 -6.92
N HIS A 263 16.12 -3.57 -6.97
CA HIS A 263 17.42 -3.42 -6.29
C HIS A 263 17.30 -3.36 -4.77
N GLN A 264 16.11 -3.06 -4.23
CA GLN A 264 15.85 -3.12 -2.77
C GLN A 264 14.88 -4.24 -2.39
N LEU A 265 13.88 -4.52 -3.23
CA LEU A 265 12.79 -5.44 -2.90
C LEU A 265 12.90 -6.81 -3.58
N GLY A 266 13.89 -6.99 -4.47
CA GLY A 266 14.11 -8.23 -5.19
C GLY A 266 14.92 -9.25 -4.38
N PHE A 267 14.52 -10.52 -4.46
CA PHE A 267 15.28 -11.65 -3.93
C PHE A 267 16.18 -12.26 -5.01
N GLY A 268 17.29 -12.86 -4.59
CA GLY A 268 18.23 -13.54 -5.49
C GLY A 268 17.82 -14.98 -5.76
N VAL A 269 18.04 -15.45 -6.98
CA VAL A 269 17.90 -16.86 -7.38
C VAL A 269 19.22 -17.30 -8.01
N SER A 270 19.81 -18.35 -7.44
CA SER A 270 21.10 -18.90 -7.86
C SER A 270 20.95 -19.84 -9.06
N PRO A 271 21.93 -19.86 -9.99
CA PRO A 271 21.97 -20.85 -11.06
C PRO A 271 22.23 -22.26 -10.49
N GLY A 272 21.86 -23.30 -11.26
CA GLY A 272 22.07 -24.70 -10.87
C GLY A 272 21.02 -25.28 -9.91
N PHE A 273 19.99 -24.51 -9.55
CA PHE A 273 18.89 -24.94 -8.70
C PHE A 273 17.53 -24.70 -9.35
N GLN A 274 16.57 -25.58 -9.07
CA GLN A 274 15.16 -25.29 -9.30
C GLN A 274 14.58 -24.65 -8.03
N THR A 275 14.27 -23.36 -8.08
CA THR A 275 13.78 -22.61 -6.93
C THR A 275 12.25 -22.55 -6.94
N PHE A 276 11.62 -23.09 -5.90
CA PHE A 276 10.17 -23.03 -5.72
C PHE A 276 9.80 -21.82 -4.85
N VAL A 277 9.01 -20.90 -5.40
CA VAL A 277 8.54 -19.71 -4.69
C VAL A 277 7.03 -19.82 -4.47
N SER A 278 6.63 -20.16 -3.25
CA SER A 278 5.21 -20.22 -2.87
C SER A 278 4.75 -18.86 -2.38
N CYS A 279 3.69 -18.32 -2.98
CA CYS A 279 3.15 -16.99 -2.67
C CYS A 279 1.75 -17.06 -2.07
N GLN A 280 1.43 -16.08 -1.20
CA GLN A 280 0.09 -15.83 -0.69
C GLN A 280 -0.24 -14.35 -0.91
N GLU A 281 -1.34 -14.04 -1.58
CA GLU A 281 -1.78 -12.66 -1.80
C GLU A 281 -2.24 -12.05 -0.48
N GLN A 282 -1.71 -10.87 -0.14
CA GLN A 282 -2.12 -10.11 1.04
C GLN A 282 -2.67 -8.75 0.60
N ARG A 283 -3.92 -8.46 0.97
CA ARG A 283 -4.57 -7.17 0.72
C ARG A 283 -4.64 -6.39 2.02
N LEU A 284 -3.95 -5.25 2.06
CA LEU A 284 -3.88 -4.40 3.25
C LEU A 284 -4.66 -3.12 3.00
N THR A 285 -5.60 -2.81 3.89
CA THR A 285 -6.36 -1.57 3.89
C THR A 285 -6.04 -0.78 5.15
N TYR A 286 -5.56 0.45 4.98
CA TYR A 286 -5.17 1.33 6.08
C TYR A 286 -6.14 2.50 6.22
N LEU A 287 -6.24 3.05 7.43
CA LEU A 287 -7.08 4.22 7.70
C LEU A 287 -6.37 5.52 7.33
N PRO A 288 -7.10 6.53 6.80
CA PRO A 288 -6.56 7.85 6.58
C PRO A 288 -6.45 8.64 7.88
N GLN A 289 -5.85 9.84 7.81
CA GLN A 289 -5.84 10.78 8.93
C GLN A 289 -7.28 11.15 9.33
N PRO A 290 -7.56 11.31 10.64
CA PRO A 290 -6.62 11.28 11.78
C PRO A 290 -6.41 9.90 12.45
N TRP A 291 -7.06 8.83 11.97
CA TRP A 291 -6.94 7.48 12.56
C TRP A 291 -5.69 6.71 12.12
N GLY A 292 -5.13 7.07 10.97
CA GLY A 292 -3.88 6.51 10.44
C GLY A 292 -3.17 7.50 9.53
N ASN A 293 -2.15 7.01 8.81
CA ASN A 293 -1.30 7.84 7.94
C ASN A 293 -1.46 7.48 6.46
N CYS A 294 -2.55 6.80 6.08
CA CYS A 294 -2.79 6.48 4.68
C CYS A 294 -3.24 7.72 3.91
N ARG A 295 -2.73 7.89 2.68
CA ARG A 295 -3.17 8.96 1.79
C ARG A 295 -4.46 8.54 1.08
N SER A 296 -5.56 9.22 1.39
CA SER A 296 -6.85 9.02 0.70
C SER A 296 -6.93 9.93 -0.53
N THR A 297 -6.19 9.60 -1.59
CA THR A 297 -6.34 10.34 -2.85
C THR A 297 -6.37 9.38 -4.03
N SER A 298 -7.59 9.08 -4.48
CA SER A 298 -7.91 8.46 -5.76
C SER A 298 -7.95 9.47 -6.93
N LYS A 299 -7.54 10.73 -6.71
CA LYS A 299 -7.77 11.85 -7.65
C LYS A 299 -6.55 12.67 -8.07
N GLU A 300 -5.37 12.38 -7.53
CA GLU A 300 -4.14 13.04 -8.03
C GLU A 300 -3.45 12.11 -9.02
N THR A 301 -3.46 12.50 -10.29
CA THR A 301 -2.60 11.90 -11.32
C THR A 301 -1.16 11.98 -10.84
N PHE A 302 -0.54 10.81 -10.63
CA PHE A 302 0.86 10.75 -10.23
C PHE A 302 1.73 10.88 -11.49
N PRO A 303 2.63 11.88 -11.59
CA PRO A 303 3.36 12.11 -12.85
C PRO A 303 4.13 10.86 -13.28
N GLY A 304 3.82 10.35 -14.48
CA GLY A 304 4.46 9.16 -15.05
C GLY A 304 3.89 7.81 -14.59
N TYR A 305 2.92 7.77 -13.68
CA TYR A 305 2.28 6.52 -13.23
C TYR A 305 0.77 6.69 -13.02
N ASP A 306 -0.02 5.70 -13.45
CA ASP A 306 -1.49 5.75 -13.32
C ASP A 306 -1.97 5.65 -11.86
N THR A 307 -1.20 4.93 -11.03
CA THR A 307 -1.57 4.55 -9.67
C THR A 307 -0.47 4.92 -8.68
N TYR A 308 -0.86 5.50 -7.55
CA TYR A 308 0.07 5.73 -6.45
C TYR A 308 0.49 4.40 -5.82
N SER A 309 1.79 4.21 -5.64
CA SER A 309 2.39 3.13 -4.87
C SER A 309 3.64 3.66 -4.15
N ILE A 310 4.11 2.93 -3.13
CA ILE A 310 5.30 3.32 -2.38
C ILE A 310 6.53 3.34 -3.33
N SER A 311 6.66 2.34 -4.21
CA SER A 311 7.74 2.28 -5.19
C SER A 311 7.67 3.42 -6.21
N ALA A 312 6.48 3.72 -6.77
CA ALA A 312 6.32 4.87 -7.67
C ALA A 312 6.68 6.19 -6.97
N CYS A 313 6.28 6.36 -5.71
CA CYS A 313 6.60 7.53 -4.91
C CYS A 313 8.11 7.73 -4.74
N ARG A 314 8.84 6.65 -4.45
CA ARG A 314 10.30 6.68 -4.30
C ARG A 314 11.01 6.97 -5.61
N LEU A 315 10.61 6.29 -6.69
CA LEU A 315 11.19 6.52 -8.02
C LEU A 315 10.99 7.96 -8.50
N LEU A 316 9.81 8.55 -8.27
CA LEU A 316 9.57 9.94 -8.62
C LEU A 316 10.43 10.90 -7.76
N CYS A 317 10.57 10.61 -6.47
CA CYS A 317 11.42 11.40 -5.57
C CYS A 317 12.88 11.39 -6.05
N GLU A 318 13.42 10.21 -6.36
CA GLU A 318 14.76 10.04 -6.92
C GLU A 318 14.92 10.79 -8.24
N THR A 319 13.98 10.61 -9.18
CA THR A 319 14.01 11.27 -10.49
C THR A 319 14.01 12.79 -10.36
N ASN A 320 13.16 13.34 -9.50
CA ASN A 320 13.07 14.78 -9.28
C ASN A 320 14.36 15.34 -8.68
N GLU A 321 14.98 14.60 -7.76
CA GLU A 321 16.21 15.04 -7.12
C GLU A 321 17.40 15.01 -8.09
N VAL A 322 17.53 13.96 -8.91
CA VAL A 322 18.56 13.89 -9.96
C VAL A 322 18.35 14.98 -11.01
N MET A 323 17.10 15.22 -11.44
CA MET A 323 16.80 16.32 -12.35
C MET A 323 17.11 17.69 -11.74
N ARG A 324 16.88 17.88 -10.44
CA ARG A 324 17.15 19.13 -9.74
C ARG A 324 18.65 19.42 -9.68
N VAL A 325 19.45 18.43 -9.27
CA VAL A 325 20.89 18.57 -9.00
C VAL A 325 21.74 18.39 -10.26
N CYS A 326 21.50 17.33 -11.03
CA CYS A 326 22.34 16.89 -12.14
C CYS A 326 21.80 17.30 -13.53
N LYS A 327 20.55 17.78 -13.62
CA LYS A 327 19.89 18.17 -14.89
C LYS A 327 19.77 17.03 -15.92
N CYS A 328 19.71 15.79 -15.45
CA CYS A 328 19.49 14.58 -16.24
C CYS A 328 18.54 13.62 -15.50
N ARG A 329 18.09 12.56 -16.17
CA ARG A 329 17.28 11.47 -15.61
C ARG A 329 17.74 10.14 -16.16
#